data_AF-A0A428SA01-F1
#
_entry.id   AF-A0A428SA01-F1
#
_cell.length_a   1.000
_cell.length_b   1.000
_cell.length_c   1.000
_cell.angle_alpha   90.00
_cell.angle_beta   90.00
_cell.angle_gamma   90.00
#
_symmetry.space_group_name_H-M   'P 1'
#
loop_
_entity.id
_entity.type
_entity.pdbx_description
1 polymer ?
#
loop_
_entity_poly.entity_id
_entity_poly.type
_entity_poly.pdbx_seq_one_letter_code
_entity_poly.pdbx_strand_id
1 'polypeptide(L)'
;MEATPAASSLPLASILAQRDFSGVSWAFSEQPNMIHEISKWPAANPSDSIEIQVPTVYDIDSGKWGYQVTRDMEPVKWFKWLLLSDEDLAMEEISRSKQLREARNQLSNHPTQLTATHLVGRYLEKLWDHTCAMVKTMMPIDDFPLRVAITIPANWPDYAQNAMREAAQLAGITTKRPIWASTLDLVQESIAASLPIIQEHSLLAEVKPGECFVVCDAGGGTVDVISFKSEVYGFFSKSLTGIRTLISNQREQVKKETGKFPKVLL
;
A
#
# COMPACT_ATOMS: atom_id res chain seq x y z
N MET A 1 -18.35 -32.70 11.61
CA MET A 1 -17.08 -32.23 12.22
C MET A 1 -16.34 -31.47 11.14
N GLU A 2 -16.48 -30.15 11.12
CA GLU A 2 -15.76 -29.28 10.20
C GLU A 2 -14.28 -29.27 10.58
N ALA A 3 -13.42 -29.56 9.61
CA ALA A 3 -11.99 -29.43 9.77
C ALA A 3 -11.63 -27.93 9.80
N THR A 4 -11.24 -27.44 10.97
CA THR A 4 -10.61 -26.12 11.11
C THR A 4 -9.28 -26.14 10.36
N PRO A 5 -9.05 -25.30 9.34
CA PRO A 5 -7.75 -25.27 8.67
C PRO A 5 -6.70 -24.71 9.62
N ALA A 6 -5.54 -25.34 9.65
CA ALA A 6 -4.40 -24.90 10.45
C ALA A 6 -3.94 -23.50 9.98
N ALA A 7 -3.58 -22.64 10.94
CA ALA A 7 -2.94 -21.35 10.69
C ALA A 7 -1.52 -21.54 10.14
N SER A 8 -1.40 -21.87 8.85
CA SER A 8 -0.13 -22.04 8.13
C SER A 8 -0.01 -20.99 7.02
N SER A 9 1.15 -20.31 6.96
CA SER A 9 1.61 -19.35 5.94
C SER A 9 0.65 -18.21 5.56
N LEU A 10 0.92 -16.96 5.97
CA LEU A 10 0.11 -15.80 5.57
C LEU A 10 0.81 -15.04 4.43
N PRO A 11 0.23 -14.93 3.22
CA PRO A 11 0.68 -13.97 2.23
C PRO A 11 0.43 -12.53 2.73
N LEU A 12 1.50 -11.74 2.74
CA LEU A 12 1.46 -10.30 2.95
C LEU A 12 1.47 -9.63 1.57
N ALA A 13 0.43 -8.87 1.26
CA ALA A 13 0.40 -8.01 0.08
C ALA A 13 0.71 -6.57 0.50
N SER A 14 1.59 -5.91 -0.22
CA SER A 14 1.93 -4.51 -0.02
C SER A 14 1.51 -3.71 -1.24
N ILE A 15 0.62 -2.75 -1.05
CA ILE A 15 0.15 -1.83 -2.09
C ILE A 15 0.86 -0.50 -1.88
N LEU A 16 1.69 -0.12 -2.84
CA LEU A 16 2.34 1.18 -2.88
C LEU A 16 1.53 2.10 -3.81
N ALA A 17 0.63 2.92 -3.27
CA ALA A 17 -0.15 3.86 -4.06
C ALA A 17 0.43 5.28 -3.93
N GLN A 18 1.39 5.65 -4.79
CA GLN A 18 2.00 6.99 -4.79
C GLN A 18 1.20 7.98 -5.66
N ARG A 19 1.60 9.25 -5.60
CA ARG A 19 0.92 10.37 -6.28
C ARG A 19 0.80 10.18 -7.80
N ASP A 20 1.90 9.78 -8.44
CA ASP A 20 1.99 9.74 -9.91
C ASP A 20 1.93 8.30 -10.44
N PHE A 21 2.49 7.36 -9.69
CA PHE A 21 2.51 5.94 -10.02
C PHE A 21 2.11 5.11 -8.80
N SER A 22 1.50 3.97 -9.04
CA SER A 22 1.22 2.95 -8.05
C SER A 22 1.98 1.68 -8.42
N GLY A 23 2.45 0.94 -7.42
CA GLY A 23 3.03 -0.38 -7.57
C GLY A 23 2.39 -1.33 -6.56
N VAL A 24 2.47 -2.63 -6.85
CA VAL A 24 2.02 -3.65 -5.91
C VAL A 24 3.06 -4.74 -5.85
N SER A 25 3.43 -5.12 -4.64
CA SER A 25 4.30 -6.25 -4.37
C SER A 25 3.69 -7.15 -3.30
N TRP A 26 4.12 -8.40 -3.23
CA TRP A 26 3.64 -9.34 -2.24
C TRP A 26 4.74 -10.34 -1.87
N ALA A 27 4.66 -10.89 -0.66
CA ALA A 27 5.60 -11.87 -0.14
C ALA A 27 4.89 -12.81 0.83
N PHE A 28 5.42 -14.00 1.03
CA PHE A 28 4.98 -14.85 2.13
C PHE A 28 5.56 -14.37 3.45
N SER A 29 4.78 -14.42 4.54
CA SER A 29 5.26 -14.08 5.88
C SER A 29 6.49 -14.89 6.32
N GLU A 30 6.62 -16.11 5.79
CA GLU A 30 7.72 -17.04 6.06
C GLU A 30 8.97 -16.74 5.22
N GLN A 31 8.80 -16.06 4.09
CA GLN A 31 9.86 -15.70 3.16
C GLN A 31 9.81 -14.19 2.84
N PRO A 32 9.96 -13.31 3.85
CA PRO A 32 9.79 -11.87 3.68
C PRO A 32 10.83 -11.24 2.73
N ASN A 33 11.93 -11.93 2.46
CA ASN A 33 12.97 -11.49 1.53
C ASN A 33 12.68 -11.89 0.07
N MET A 34 11.69 -12.75 -0.16
CA MET A 34 11.23 -13.11 -1.50
C MET A 34 10.02 -12.26 -1.87
N ILE A 35 10.31 -11.10 -2.44
CA ILE A 35 9.31 -10.13 -2.88
C ILE A 35 8.96 -10.43 -4.34
N HIS A 36 7.66 -10.54 -4.60
CA HIS A 36 7.08 -10.70 -5.92
C HIS A 36 6.39 -9.40 -6.32
N GLU A 37 6.73 -8.85 -7.47
CA GLU A 37 6.13 -7.63 -8.00
C GLU A 37 5.02 -7.94 -9.00
N ILE A 38 3.95 -7.15 -8.96
CA ILE A 38 2.97 -7.12 -10.05
C ILE A 38 3.54 -6.24 -11.15
N SER A 39 3.94 -6.86 -12.26
CA SER A 39 4.60 -6.16 -13.37
C SER A 39 3.81 -6.17 -14.69
N LYS A 40 2.63 -6.79 -14.70
CA LYS A 40 1.75 -6.83 -15.86
C LYS A 40 0.44 -6.13 -15.55
N TRP A 41 0.13 -5.06 -16.27
CA TRP A 41 -1.01 -4.19 -16.05
C TRP A 41 -1.98 -4.19 -17.23
N PRO A 42 -3.29 -3.93 -17.01
CA PRO A 42 -4.21 -3.70 -18.11
C PRO A 42 -3.81 -2.43 -18.87
N ALA A 43 -3.72 -2.52 -20.20
CA ALA A 43 -3.28 -1.43 -21.05
C ALA A 43 -4.14 -1.29 -22.31
N ALA A 44 -4.29 -0.07 -22.82
CA ALA A 44 -4.93 0.19 -24.10
C ALA A 44 -4.08 -0.32 -25.26
N ASN A 45 -2.75 -0.21 -25.13
CA ASN A 45 -1.77 -0.78 -26.04
C ASN A 45 -1.01 -1.91 -25.31
N PRO A 46 -1.03 -3.16 -25.81
CA PRO A 46 -0.34 -4.27 -25.15
C PRO A 46 1.16 -4.06 -24.90
N SER A 47 1.84 -3.23 -25.70
CA SER A 47 3.27 -2.92 -25.47
C SER A 47 3.54 -2.21 -24.15
N ASP A 48 2.55 -1.50 -23.62
CA ASP A 48 2.68 -0.65 -22.43
C ASP A 48 2.30 -1.42 -21.15
N SER A 49 1.99 -2.73 -21.29
CA SER A 49 1.44 -3.54 -20.20
C SER A 49 2.49 -4.10 -19.24
N ILE A 50 3.78 -4.07 -19.57
CA ILE A 50 4.84 -4.70 -18.77
C ILE A 50 5.71 -3.63 -18.11
N GLU A 51 5.39 -3.27 -16.89
CA GLU A 51 6.08 -2.25 -16.08
C GLU A 51 5.93 -2.59 -14.60
N ILE A 52 6.91 -2.24 -13.75
CA ILE A 52 6.84 -2.50 -12.29
C ILE A 52 5.83 -1.60 -11.56
N GLN A 53 5.38 -0.54 -12.23
CA GLN A 53 4.44 0.44 -11.72
C GLN A 53 3.38 0.76 -12.79
N VAL A 54 2.26 1.34 -12.35
CA VAL A 54 1.14 1.78 -13.18
C VAL A 54 0.79 3.23 -12.86
N PRO A 55 0.47 4.08 -13.86
CA PRO A 55 0.09 5.47 -13.59
C PRO A 55 -1.10 5.59 -12.64
N THR A 56 -1.01 6.47 -11.64
CA THR A 56 -2.10 6.79 -10.71
C THR A 56 -3.09 7.75 -11.36
N VAL A 57 -3.84 7.24 -12.33
CA VAL A 57 -4.85 7.97 -13.11
C VAL A 57 -6.14 7.17 -13.20
N TYR A 58 -7.28 7.85 -13.16
CA TYR A 58 -8.59 7.24 -13.22
C TYR A 58 -9.57 8.10 -14.01
N ASP A 59 -10.22 7.52 -15.01
CA ASP A 59 -11.28 8.15 -15.79
C ASP A 59 -12.64 7.80 -15.19
N ILE A 60 -13.39 8.81 -14.72
CA ILE A 60 -14.65 8.60 -13.96
C ILE A 60 -15.72 7.94 -14.82
N ASP A 61 -15.84 8.37 -16.09
CA ASP A 61 -16.91 7.96 -16.99
C ASP A 61 -16.72 6.54 -17.51
N SER A 62 -15.51 6.20 -17.98
CA SER A 62 -15.24 4.88 -18.53
C SER A 62 -14.79 3.85 -17.49
N GLY A 63 -14.36 4.29 -16.32
CA GLY A 63 -13.75 3.45 -15.29
C GLY A 63 -12.38 2.88 -15.69
N LYS A 64 -11.76 3.40 -16.77
CA LYS A 64 -10.40 3.07 -17.17
C LYS A 64 -9.40 3.71 -16.23
N TRP A 65 -8.29 3.02 -16.01
CA TRP A 65 -7.26 3.43 -15.07
C TRP A 65 -5.87 3.05 -15.60
N GLY A 66 -4.82 3.66 -15.06
CA GLY A 66 -3.45 3.31 -15.44
C GLY A 66 -3.20 3.39 -16.94
N TYR A 67 -2.56 2.37 -17.51
CA TYR A 67 -2.26 2.26 -18.94
C TYR A 67 -3.48 2.03 -19.84
N GLN A 68 -4.68 1.84 -19.28
CA GLN A 68 -5.91 1.79 -20.07
C GLN A 68 -6.36 3.19 -20.51
N VAL A 69 -5.89 4.24 -19.84
CA VAL A 69 -6.21 5.62 -20.19
C VAL A 69 -5.42 6.06 -21.42
N THR A 70 -6.13 6.51 -22.44
CA THR A 70 -5.56 7.00 -23.71
C THR A 70 -5.47 8.53 -23.73
N ARG A 71 -4.75 9.09 -24.73
CA ARG A 71 -4.47 10.53 -24.80
C ARG A 71 -5.69 11.41 -25.08
N ASP A 72 -6.76 10.83 -25.61
CA ASP A 72 -8.04 11.46 -25.91
C ASP A 72 -9.00 11.51 -24.72
N MET A 73 -8.63 10.89 -23.59
CA MET A 73 -9.41 10.93 -22.35
C MET A 73 -8.95 12.07 -21.44
N GLU A 74 -9.83 12.47 -20.53
CA GLU A 74 -9.54 13.45 -19.47
C GLU A 74 -9.60 12.79 -18.09
N PRO A 75 -8.64 11.89 -17.76
CA PRO A 75 -8.65 11.23 -16.47
C PRO A 75 -8.35 12.21 -15.33
N VAL A 76 -8.90 11.90 -14.15
CA VAL A 76 -8.51 12.55 -12.91
C VAL A 76 -7.12 12.10 -12.52
N LYS A 77 -6.27 13.05 -12.16
CA LYS A 77 -4.91 12.84 -11.63
C LYS A 77 -4.79 13.46 -10.25
N TRP A 78 -3.84 12.98 -9.45
CA TRP A 78 -3.54 13.52 -8.11
C TRP A 78 -4.75 13.51 -7.14
N PHE A 79 -5.77 12.69 -7.42
CA PHE A 79 -7.00 12.63 -6.64
C PHE A 79 -6.80 12.18 -5.19
N LYS A 80 -5.68 11.49 -4.88
CA LYS A 80 -5.27 11.15 -3.50
C LYS A 80 -5.09 12.40 -2.61
N TRP A 81 -4.64 13.52 -3.19
CA TRP A 81 -4.48 14.79 -2.46
C TRP A 81 -5.81 15.46 -2.14
N LEU A 82 -6.90 15.11 -2.84
CA LEU A 82 -8.23 15.60 -2.51
C LEU A 82 -8.78 15.01 -1.19
N LEU A 83 -8.05 14.08 -0.55
CA LEU A 83 -8.37 13.62 0.81
C LEU A 83 -7.94 14.62 1.90
N LEU A 84 -7.13 15.62 1.56
CA LEU A 84 -6.73 16.70 2.47
C LEU A 84 -7.75 17.84 2.47
N SER A 85 -7.81 18.53 3.61
CA SER A 85 -8.59 19.76 3.79
C SER A 85 -8.02 20.90 2.93
N ASP A 86 -8.85 21.91 2.64
CA ASP A 86 -8.39 23.11 1.93
C ASP A 86 -7.29 23.87 2.68
N GLU A 87 -7.32 23.83 4.02
CA GLU A 87 -6.32 24.47 4.87
C GLU A 87 -4.96 23.79 4.72
N ASP A 88 -4.91 22.45 4.83
CA ASP A 88 -3.68 21.69 4.68
C ASP A 88 -3.13 21.76 3.24
N LEU A 89 -4.01 21.74 2.23
CA LEU A 89 -3.61 21.95 0.83
C LEU A 89 -3.05 23.36 0.56
N ALA A 90 -3.50 24.36 1.31
CA ALA A 90 -2.98 25.71 1.23
C ALA A 90 -1.61 25.82 1.91
N MET A 91 -1.43 25.16 3.07
CA MET A 91 -0.16 25.11 3.78
C MET A 91 0.95 24.45 2.97
N GLU A 92 0.64 23.40 2.21
CA GLU A 92 1.59 22.72 1.34
C GLU A 92 1.86 23.48 0.02
N GLU A 93 1.20 24.61 -0.22
CA GLU A 93 1.22 25.37 -1.49
C GLU A 93 0.79 24.58 -2.75
N ILE A 94 0.34 23.33 -2.59
CA ILE A 94 -0.09 22.44 -3.68
C ILE A 94 -1.49 22.83 -4.20
N SER A 95 -2.29 23.56 -3.42
CA SER A 95 -3.61 24.08 -3.83
C SER A 95 -3.60 24.85 -5.16
N ARG A 96 -2.47 25.46 -5.53
CA ARG A 96 -2.30 26.21 -6.80
C ARG A 96 -1.98 25.31 -8.00
N SER A 97 -1.68 24.03 -7.78
CA SER A 97 -1.40 23.07 -8.85
C SER A 97 -2.55 23.00 -9.85
N LYS A 98 -2.22 23.06 -11.14
CA LYS A 98 -3.19 22.90 -12.22
C LYS A 98 -3.92 21.56 -12.12
N GLN A 99 -3.18 20.49 -11.82
CA GLN A 99 -3.68 19.12 -11.74
C GLN A 99 -4.68 18.97 -10.60
N LEU A 100 -4.41 19.55 -9.43
CA LEU A 100 -5.31 19.45 -8.29
C LEU A 100 -6.59 20.28 -8.49
N ARG A 101 -6.45 21.47 -9.07
CA ARG A 101 -7.60 22.31 -9.45
C ARG A 101 -8.48 21.60 -10.47
N GLU A 102 -7.86 20.98 -11.47
CA GLU A 102 -8.58 20.20 -12.48
C GLU A 102 -9.31 19.01 -11.84
N ALA A 103 -8.62 18.24 -10.99
CA ALA A 103 -9.23 17.12 -10.29
C ALA A 103 -10.43 17.54 -9.43
N ARG A 104 -10.33 18.69 -8.73
CA ARG A 104 -11.44 19.27 -7.98
C ARG A 104 -12.60 19.69 -8.88
N ASN A 105 -12.31 20.39 -9.97
CA ASN A 105 -13.33 20.82 -10.93
C ASN A 105 -14.07 19.64 -11.55
N GLN A 106 -13.33 18.62 -12.00
CA GLN A 106 -13.93 17.40 -12.54
C GLN A 106 -14.86 16.76 -11.51
N LEU A 107 -14.41 16.60 -10.27
CA LEU A 107 -15.20 15.97 -9.21
C LEU A 107 -16.46 16.79 -8.84
N SER A 108 -16.33 18.11 -8.69
CA SER A 108 -17.44 19.01 -8.32
C SER A 108 -18.50 19.15 -9.42
N ASN A 109 -18.08 19.09 -10.69
CA ASN A 109 -18.98 19.25 -11.84
C ASN A 109 -19.53 17.90 -12.34
N HIS A 110 -19.02 16.77 -11.84
CA HIS A 110 -19.44 15.46 -12.32
C HIS A 110 -20.89 15.14 -11.88
N PRO A 111 -21.76 14.65 -12.77
CA PRO A 111 -23.16 14.34 -12.43
C PRO A 111 -23.34 13.33 -11.29
N THR A 112 -22.39 12.41 -11.10
CA THR A 112 -22.43 11.39 -10.03
C THR A 112 -22.11 11.93 -8.65
N GLN A 113 -21.62 13.18 -8.52
CA GLN A 113 -21.33 13.83 -7.23
C GLN A 113 -20.48 12.95 -6.29
N LEU A 114 -19.43 12.33 -6.82
CA LEU A 114 -18.53 11.47 -6.04
C LEU A 114 -17.73 12.32 -5.05
N THR A 115 -17.51 11.78 -3.85
CA THR A 115 -16.51 12.37 -2.93
C THR A 115 -15.10 11.93 -3.33
N ALA A 116 -14.09 12.65 -2.83
CA ALA A 116 -12.68 12.28 -3.05
C ALA A 116 -12.39 10.86 -2.54
N THR A 117 -12.95 10.49 -1.38
CA THR A 117 -12.86 9.15 -0.81
C THR A 117 -13.42 8.08 -1.76
N HIS A 118 -14.58 8.33 -2.38
CA HIS A 118 -15.16 7.39 -3.35
C HIS A 118 -14.29 7.26 -4.61
N LEU A 119 -13.71 8.36 -5.10
CA LEU A 119 -12.83 8.32 -6.26
C LEU A 119 -11.55 7.52 -5.96
N VAL A 120 -10.91 7.77 -4.82
CA VAL A 120 -9.75 6.98 -4.36
C VAL A 120 -10.15 5.50 -4.19
N GLY A 121 -11.32 5.22 -3.61
CA GLY A 121 -11.84 3.87 -3.43
C GLY A 121 -12.04 3.13 -4.76
N ARG A 122 -12.61 3.78 -5.77
CA ARG A 122 -12.77 3.19 -7.12
C ARG A 122 -11.44 2.87 -7.78
N TYR A 123 -10.43 3.73 -7.63
CA TYR A 123 -9.10 3.44 -8.14
C TYR A 123 -8.45 2.27 -7.39
N LEU A 124 -8.53 2.27 -6.06
CA LEU A 124 -8.01 1.17 -5.23
C LEU A 124 -8.72 -0.16 -5.53
N GLU A 125 -10.01 -0.15 -5.83
CA GLU A 125 -10.78 -1.33 -6.26
C GLU A 125 -10.16 -1.93 -7.52
N LYS A 126 -9.89 -1.11 -8.55
CA LYS A 126 -9.24 -1.57 -9.79
C LYS A 126 -7.87 -2.19 -9.52
N LEU A 127 -7.06 -1.53 -8.69
CA LEU A 127 -5.73 -2.00 -8.34
C LEU A 127 -5.80 -3.32 -7.57
N TRP A 128 -6.75 -3.43 -6.62
CA TRP A 128 -6.94 -4.59 -5.77
C TRP A 128 -7.47 -5.80 -6.54
N ASP A 129 -8.49 -5.62 -7.37
CA ASP A 129 -9.08 -6.67 -8.20
C ASP A 129 -8.03 -7.25 -9.15
N HIS A 130 -7.27 -6.38 -9.82
CA HIS A 130 -6.20 -6.80 -10.71
C HIS A 130 -5.10 -7.55 -9.97
N THR A 131 -4.68 -7.04 -8.81
CA THR A 131 -3.69 -7.72 -7.94
C THR A 131 -4.17 -9.12 -7.57
N CYS A 132 -5.40 -9.24 -7.05
CA CYS A 132 -5.98 -10.52 -6.68
C CYS A 132 -6.05 -11.47 -7.87
N ALA A 133 -6.47 -10.99 -9.05
CA ALA A 133 -6.52 -11.79 -10.26
C ALA A 133 -5.12 -12.31 -10.66
N MET A 134 -4.09 -11.46 -10.62
CA MET A 134 -2.71 -11.84 -10.94
C MET A 134 -2.16 -12.86 -9.95
N VAL A 135 -2.29 -12.62 -8.64
CA VAL A 135 -1.80 -13.55 -7.61
C VAL A 135 -2.54 -14.88 -7.65
N LYS A 136 -3.85 -14.89 -7.97
CA LYS A 136 -4.63 -16.12 -8.18
C LYS A 136 -4.06 -17.03 -9.26
N THR A 137 -3.36 -16.49 -10.26
CA THR A 137 -2.69 -17.30 -11.29
C THR A 137 -1.45 -18.04 -10.77
N MET A 138 -0.87 -17.57 -9.66
CA MET A 138 0.36 -18.12 -9.08
C MET A 138 0.08 -19.01 -7.87
N MET A 139 -0.99 -18.72 -7.11
CA MET A 139 -1.36 -19.44 -5.91
C MET A 139 -2.86 -19.28 -5.55
N PRO A 140 -3.45 -20.18 -4.75
CA PRO A 140 -4.85 -20.07 -4.32
C PRO A 140 -5.02 -19.02 -3.21
N ILE A 141 -4.91 -17.72 -3.54
CA ILE A 141 -4.92 -16.60 -2.59
C ILE A 141 -6.17 -16.56 -1.67
N ASP A 142 -7.30 -17.11 -2.13
CA ASP A 142 -8.56 -17.11 -1.40
C ASP A 142 -8.51 -18.00 -0.14
N ASP A 143 -7.59 -18.96 -0.11
CA ASP A 143 -7.42 -19.91 1.00
C ASP A 143 -6.63 -19.31 2.18
N PHE A 144 -5.95 -18.19 1.98
CA PHE A 144 -5.00 -17.64 2.95
C PHE A 144 -5.41 -16.26 3.47
N PRO A 145 -5.33 -15.95 4.77
CA PRO A 145 -5.54 -14.60 5.26
C PRO A 145 -4.53 -13.62 4.64
N LEU A 146 -5.02 -12.47 4.21
CA LEU A 146 -4.17 -11.41 3.65
C LEU A 146 -3.98 -10.30 4.66
N ARG A 147 -2.73 -9.86 4.81
CA ARG A 147 -2.42 -8.58 5.42
C ARG A 147 -2.05 -7.62 4.30
N VAL A 148 -2.67 -6.45 4.29
CA VAL A 148 -2.48 -5.43 3.28
C VAL A 148 -1.85 -4.20 3.91
N ALA A 149 -0.77 -3.70 3.32
CA ALA A 149 -0.21 -2.40 3.69
C ALA A 149 -0.45 -1.39 2.57
N ILE A 150 -0.98 -0.20 2.87
CA ILE A 150 -1.05 0.92 1.93
C ILE A 150 -0.12 2.03 2.39
N THR A 151 0.73 2.53 1.48
CA THR A 151 1.58 3.68 1.80
C THR A 151 0.88 5.02 1.71
N ILE A 152 1.21 5.90 2.65
CA ILE A 152 0.70 7.27 2.75
C ILE A 152 1.86 8.26 2.97
N PRO A 153 1.74 9.53 2.52
CA PRO A 153 2.72 10.56 2.83
C PRO A 153 2.90 10.75 4.34
N ALA A 154 4.11 11.13 4.76
CA ALA A 154 4.49 11.13 6.16
C ALA A 154 3.73 12.17 7.01
N ASN A 155 3.37 13.30 6.40
CA ASN A 155 2.68 14.43 7.04
C ASN A 155 1.15 14.32 7.02
N TRP A 156 0.58 13.18 6.59
CA TRP A 156 -0.88 13.07 6.48
C TRP A 156 -1.58 13.09 7.84
N PRO A 157 -2.51 14.04 8.07
CA PRO A 157 -3.25 14.14 9.31
C PRO A 157 -4.23 12.97 9.48
N ASP A 158 -4.64 12.71 10.73
CA ASP A 158 -5.47 11.56 11.09
C ASP A 158 -6.76 11.44 10.27
N TYR A 159 -7.39 12.58 9.92
CA TYR A 159 -8.59 12.58 9.11
C TYR A 159 -8.33 12.07 7.67
N ALA A 160 -7.19 12.41 7.07
CA ALA A 160 -6.81 11.95 5.73
C ALA A 160 -6.44 10.46 5.76
N GLN A 161 -5.81 10.00 6.84
CA GLN A 161 -5.57 8.58 7.09
C GLN A 161 -6.90 7.81 7.21
N ASN A 162 -7.88 8.36 7.93
CA ASN A 162 -9.20 7.76 8.05
C ASN A 162 -9.94 7.71 6.70
N ALA A 163 -9.85 8.78 5.91
CA ALA A 163 -10.40 8.79 4.56
C ALA A 163 -9.73 7.73 3.66
N MET A 164 -8.42 7.50 3.79
CA MET A 164 -7.74 6.40 3.09
C MET A 164 -8.22 5.01 3.55
N ARG A 165 -8.44 4.81 4.86
CA ARG A 165 -9.02 3.55 5.38
C ARG A 165 -10.42 3.32 4.83
N GLU A 166 -11.26 4.36 4.78
CA GLU A 166 -12.59 4.30 4.19
C GLU A 166 -12.52 3.97 2.68
N ALA A 167 -11.63 4.62 1.93
CA ALA A 167 -11.42 4.32 0.52
C ALA A 167 -10.99 2.85 0.31
N ALA A 168 -10.09 2.32 1.15
CA ALA A 168 -9.68 0.93 1.10
C ALA A 168 -10.81 -0.05 1.45
N GLN A 169 -11.71 0.33 2.36
CA GLN A 169 -12.93 -0.44 2.66
C GLN A 169 -13.87 -0.47 1.46
N LEU A 170 -14.12 0.69 0.84
CA LEU A 170 -14.93 0.81 -0.39
C LEU A 170 -14.35 -0.02 -1.53
N ALA A 171 -13.02 -0.10 -1.63
CA ALA A 171 -12.29 -0.91 -2.60
C ALA A 171 -12.37 -2.43 -2.36
N GLY A 172 -13.00 -2.87 -1.28
CA GLY A 172 -13.11 -4.29 -0.94
C GLY A 172 -11.83 -4.90 -0.36
N ILE A 173 -10.81 -4.10 -0.05
CA ILE A 173 -9.52 -4.59 0.47
C ILE A 173 -9.71 -5.33 1.80
N THR A 174 -10.53 -4.75 2.69
CA THR A 174 -10.84 -5.32 4.02
C THR A 174 -12.15 -6.12 4.03
N THR A 175 -12.80 -6.31 2.88
CA THR A 175 -14.06 -7.06 2.81
C THR A 175 -13.81 -8.54 3.09
N LYS A 176 -14.79 -9.21 3.69
CA LYS A 176 -14.71 -10.64 4.00
C LYS A 176 -14.62 -11.44 2.69
N ARG A 177 -13.47 -12.06 2.45
CA ARG A 177 -13.28 -13.05 1.38
C ARG A 177 -13.81 -14.42 1.86
N PRO A 178 -13.95 -15.43 0.98
CA PRO A 178 -14.69 -16.66 1.28
C PRO A 178 -14.35 -17.32 2.62
N ILE A 179 -13.06 -17.31 2.99
CA ILE A 179 -12.57 -17.91 4.24
C ILE A 179 -12.12 -16.84 5.25
N TRP A 180 -11.38 -15.82 4.79
CA TRP A 180 -10.73 -14.83 5.66
C TRP A 180 -10.92 -13.40 5.16
N ALA A 181 -11.24 -12.48 6.09
CA ALA A 181 -11.12 -11.05 5.82
C ALA A 181 -9.64 -10.65 5.80
N SER A 182 -9.29 -9.70 4.93
CA SER A 182 -7.95 -9.11 4.95
C SER A 182 -7.84 -8.05 6.05
N THR A 183 -6.65 -7.86 6.60
CA THR A 183 -6.34 -6.72 7.47
C THR A 183 -5.67 -5.60 6.67
N LEU A 184 -5.76 -4.37 7.17
CA LEU A 184 -5.17 -3.19 6.55
C LEU A 184 -4.31 -2.41 7.55
N ASP A 185 -3.07 -2.15 7.17
CA ASP A 185 -2.17 -1.21 7.84
C ASP A 185 -1.87 -0.03 6.90
N LEU A 186 -1.78 1.17 7.45
CA LEU A 186 -1.21 2.32 6.75
C LEU A 186 0.25 2.48 7.16
N VAL A 187 1.13 2.66 6.18
CA VAL A 187 2.57 2.80 6.40
C VAL A 187 3.03 4.12 5.81
N GLN A 188 3.87 4.86 6.53
CA GLN A 188 4.47 6.07 5.97
C GLN A 188 5.43 5.69 4.83
N GLU A 189 5.36 6.41 3.73
CA GLU A 189 6.16 6.15 2.53
C GLU A 189 7.67 6.18 2.81
N SER A 190 8.15 7.22 3.49
CA SER A 190 9.56 7.34 3.89
C SER A 190 10.05 6.21 4.80
N ILE A 191 9.17 5.71 5.68
CA ILE A 191 9.46 4.53 6.50
C ILE A 191 9.57 3.29 5.61
N ALA A 192 8.61 3.06 4.72
CA ALA A 192 8.62 1.93 3.79
C ALA A 192 9.89 1.94 2.91
N ALA A 193 10.29 3.10 2.40
CA ALA A 193 11.51 3.27 1.61
C ALA A 193 12.80 3.02 2.42
N SER A 194 12.80 3.34 3.72
CA SER A 194 13.95 3.10 4.59
C SER A 194 14.17 1.63 4.97
N LEU A 195 13.11 0.81 5.01
CA LEU A 195 13.19 -0.55 5.56
C LEU A 195 14.16 -1.46 4.81
N PRO A 196 14.19 -1.51 3.46
CA PRO A 196 15.16 -2.32 2.72
C PRO A 196 16.59 -1.88 2.99
N ILE A 197 16.84 -0.56 3.01
CA ILE A 197 18.16 0.03 3.34
C ILE A 197 18.57 -0.39 4.75
N ILE A 198 17.61 -0.41 5.69
CA ILE A 198 17.81 -0.83 7.08
C ILE A 198 18.16 -2.32 7.21
N GLN A 199 17.53 -3.15 6.38
CA GLN A 199 17.74 -4.60 6.38
C GLN A 199 19.02 -5.02 5.66
N GLU A 200 19.48 -4.23 4.70
CA GLU A 200 20.73 -4.46 3.98
C GLU A 200 21.93 -4.06 4.87
N HIS A 201 22.31 -4.99 5.76
CA HIS A 201 23.32 -4.83 6.79
C HIS A 201 24.64 -4.17 6.34
N SER A 202 25.00 -4.29 5.05
CA SER A 202 26.23 -3.76 4.47
C SER A 202 26.31 -2.23 4.52
N LEU A 203 25.19 -1.51 4.32
CA LEU A 203 25.19 -0.04 4.27
C LEU A 203 25.22 0.60 5.67
N LEU A 204 24.81 -0.15 6.69
CA LEU A 204 24.60 0.37 8.04
C LEU A 204 25.58 -0.18 9.07
N ALA A 205 26.38 -1.17 8.69
CA ALA A 205 27.53 -1.62 9.47
C ALA A 205 28.51 -0.48 9.79
N GLU A 206 28.46 0.62 9.03
CA GLU A 206 29.28 1.81 9.22
C GLU A 206 28.70 2.83 10.21
N VAL A 207 27.41 2.73 10.57
CA VAL A 207 26.74 3.70 11.46
C VAL A 207 26.88 3.29 12.92
N LYS A 208 27.66 4.02 13.70
CA LYS A 208 27.95 3.70 15.10
C LYS A 208 26.78 4.05 16.02
N PRO A 209 26.62 3.36 17.17
CA PRO A 209 25.63 3.73 18.18
C PRO A 209 25.73 5.22 18.55
N GLY A 210 24.58 5.90 18.56
CA GLY A 210 24.50 7.34 18.80
C GLY A 210 24.62 8.23 17.55
N GLU A 211 25.12 7.72 16.42
CA GLU A 211 25.14 8.44 15.15
C GLU A 211 23.76 8.45 14.48
N CYS A 212 23.50 9.43 13.63
CA CYS A 212 22.26 9.54 12.87
C CYS A 212 22.52 9.29 11.38
N PHE A 213 21.56 8.66 10.72
CA PHE A 213 21.50 8.64 9.26
C PHE A 213 20.16 9.19 8.79
N VAL A 214 20.13 9.64 7.55
CA VAL A 214 18.95 10.25 6.94
C VAL A 214 18.60 9.45 5.69
N VAL A 215 17.32 9.12 5.55
CA VAL A 215 16.76 8.60 4.31
C VAL A 215 16.00 9.74 3.64
N CYS A 216 16.36 10.01 2.40
CA CYS A 216 15.72 11.02 1.55
C CYS A 216 15.01 10.28 0.42
N ASP A 217 13.69 10.23 0.49
CA ASP A 217 12.84 9.73 -0.58
C ASP A 217 12.43 10.90 -1.48
N ALA A 218 13.10 11.01 -2.63
CA ALA A 218 12.87 12.06 -3.61
C ALA A 218 12.09 11.49 -4.82
N GLY A 219 10.79 11.33 -4.64
CA GLY A 219 9.88 10.81 -5.67
C GLY A 219 9.51 11.84 -6.74
N GLY A 220 8.51 11.51 -7.57
CA GLY A 220 8.08 12.31 -8.72
C GLY A 220 7.59 13.73 -8.40
N GLY A 221 7.37 14.05 -7.12
CA GLY A 221 7.26 15.45 -6.69
C GLY A 221 6.78 15.66 -5.25
N THR A 222 7.10 14.73 -4.36
CA THR A 222 7.33 15.01 -2.95
C THR A 222 8.78 14.64 -2.64
N VAL A 223 9.35 15.29 -1.63
CA VAL A 223 10.63 14.88 -1.04
C VAL A 223 10.35 14.65 0.43
N ASP A 224 10.35 13.39 0.84
CA ASP A 224 10.13 12.98 2.23
C ASP A 224 11.48 12.63 2.86
N VAL A 225 11.85 13.35 3.92
CA VAL A 225 13.14 13.16 4.62
C VAL A 225 12.87 12.67 6.02
N ILE A 226 13.50 11.56 6.39
CA ILE A 226 13.42 10.99 7.74
C ILE A 226 14.81 10.78 8.32
N SER A 227 14.99 11.14 9.58
CA SER A 227 16.23 10.89 10.32
C SER A 227 16.06 9.77 11.33
N PHE A 228 17.04 8.88 11.38
CA PHE A 228 17.12 7.76 12.31
C PHE A 228 18.34 7.93 13.20
N LYS A 229 18.20 7.67 14.50
CA LYS A 229 19.31 7.63 15.44
C LYS A 229 19.69 6.18 15.78
N SER A 230 20.98 5.87 15.72
CA SER A 230 21.54 4.53 15.83
C SER A 230 21.46 3.92 17.24
N GLU A 231 21.07 4.67 18.28
CA GLU A 231 20.67 4.09 19.58
C GLU A 231 19.54 3.05 19.44
N VAL A 232 18.77 3.17 18.36
CA VAL A 232 17.64 2.31 18.01
C VAL A 232 18.09 1.05 17.25
N TYR A 233 19.37 0.81 16.92
CA TYR A 233 19.79 -0.50 16.34
C TYR A 233 19.64 -1.64 17.33
N GLY A 234 19.89 -1.40 18.62
CA GLY A 234 19.54 -2.36 19.66
C GLY A 234 18.04 -2.61 19.71
N PHE A 235 17.23 -1.59 19.43
CA PHE A 235 15.77 -1.68 19.38
C PHE A 235 15.26 -2.29 18.08
N PHE A 236 15.84 -2.08 16.89
CA PHE A 236 15.44 -2.69 15.60
C PHE A 236 16.03 -4.08 15.39
N SER A 237 17.23 -4.39 15.90
CA SER A 237 17.68 -5.77 16.06
C SER A 237 16.81 -6.53 17.08
N LYS A 238 16.31 -5.85 18.11
CA LYS A 238 15.23 -6.32 19.01
C LYS A 238 13.80 -5.95 18.55
N SER A 239 13.59 -5.40 17.36
CA SER A 239 12.27 -5.00 16.78
C SER A 239 12.13 -5.52 15.35
N LEU A 240 13.04 -6.39 14.94
CA LEU A 240 12.67 -7.69 14.38
C LEU A 240 11.65 -8.39 15.29
N THR A 241 11.61 -8.09 16.58
CA THR A 241 10.48 -8.38 17.46
C THR A 241 9.27 -7.48 17.21
N GLY A 242 9.20 -6.50 16.31
CA GLY A 242 7.95 -5.80 15.99
C GLY A 242 7.07 -6.68 15.11
N ILE A 243 7.62 -7.08 13.96
CA ILE A 243 7.02 -8.10 13.07
C ILE A 243 7.10 -9.49 13.72
N ARG A 244 8.19 -9.89 14.40
CA ARG A 244 8.20 -11.15 15.17
C ARG A 244 7.36 -11.11 16.44
N THR A 245 7.06 -9.97 17.09
CA THR A 245 6.05 -9.88 18.17
C THR A 245 4.67 -9.86 17.57
N LEU A 246 4.43 -9.23 16.42
CA LEU A 246 3.15 -9.37 15.71
C LEU A 246 2.91 -10.82 15.31
N ILE A 247 3.90 -11.49 14.72
CA ILE A 247 3.86 -12.91 14.35
C ILE A 247 3.85 -13.81 15.60
N SER A 248 4.54 -13.46 16.69
CA SER A 248 4.55 -14.22 17.96
C SER A 248 3.26 -14.04 18.74
N ASN A 249 2.67 -12.85 18.75
CA ASN A 249 1.37 -12.57 19.34
C ASN A 249 0.29 -13.27 18.52
N GLN A 250 0.39 -13.29 17.19
CA GLN A 250 -0.46 -14.09 16.32
C GLN A 250 -0.27 -15.59 16.60
N ARG A 251 0.97 -16.06 16.78
CA ARG A 251 1.28 -17.46 17.12
C ARG A 251 0.71 -17.89 18.47
N GLU A 252 0.78 -17.03 19.48
CA GLU A 252 0.19 -17.26 20.80
C GLU A 252 -1.34 -17.14 20.78
N GLN A 253 -1.90 -16.22 19.98
CA GLN A 253 -3.35 -16.09 19.79
C GLN A 253 -3.95 -17.31 19.08
N VAL A 254 -3.32 -17.78 18.00
CA VAL A 254 -3.66 -19.04 17.33
C VAL A 254 -3.58 -20.21 18.30
N LYS A 255 -2.53 -20.29 19.14
CA LYS A 255 -2.42 -21.35 20.16
C LYS A 255 -3.53 -21.26 21.21
N LYS A 256 -3.90 -20.05 21.65
CA LYS A 256 -4.99 -19.83 22.61
C LYS A 256 -6.34 -20.25 22.05
N GLU A 257 -6.58 -20.01 20.75
CA GLU A 257 -7.84 -20.30 20.07
C GLU A 257 -7.94 -21.75 19.56
N THR A 258 -6.82 -22.38 19.18
CA THR A 258 -6.80 -23.71 18.55
C THR A 258 -6.19 -24.82 19.42
N GLY A 259 -5.57 -24.47 20.55
CA GLY A 259 -4.85 -25.40 21.44
C GLY A 259 -3.53 -25.93 20.88
N LYS A 260 -3.09 -25.48 19.69
CA LYS A 260 -1.89 -25.98 19.00
C LYS A 260 -1.05 -24.82 18.48
N PHE A 261 0.28 -24.99 18.48
CA PHE A 261 1.15 -24.05 17.80
C PHE A 261 1.03 -24.23 16.27
N PRO A 262 1.06 -23.15 15.48
CA PRO A 262 1.10 -23.23 14.02
C PRO A 262 2.35 -24.00 13.56
N LYS A 263 2.17 -24.88 12.58
CA LYS A 263 3.25 -25.73 12.04
C LYS A 263 4.18 -24.90 11.18
N VAL A 264 5.49 -25.10 11.35
CA VAL A 264 6.53 -24.56 10.47
C VAL A 264 6.64 -25.49 9.27
N LEU A 265 6.40 -24.98 8.06
CA LEU A 265 6.73 -25.69 6.83
C LEU A 265 8.10 -25.17 6.36
N LEU A 266 9.04 -26.09 6.18
CA LEU A 266 10.37 -25.84 5.63
C LEU A 266 10.30 -25.76 4.10
#